data_AF-A0A7Z7YT13-F1
#
_entry.id   AF-A0A7Z7YT13-F1
#
_cell.length_a   1.000
_cell.length_b   1.000
_cell.length_c   1.000
_cell.angle_alpha   90.00
_cell.angle_beta   90.00
_cell.angle_gamma   90.00
#
_symmetry.space_group_name_H-M   'P 1'
#
loop_
_entity.id
_entity.type
_entity.pdbx_description
1 polymer ?
#
loop_
_entity_poly.entity_id
_entity_poly.type
_entity_poly.pdbx_seq_one_letter_code
_entity_poly.pdbx_strand_id
1 'polypeptide(L)'
;HNYKLVDFTLVKVKQPVKHAPKHMQFFTVYPDKSTYQALIGVNKDTVYVGRMQKGTLDYNDLLDKGKEASLEEVYKHNKDNKALPELISKMHISNSLPDSANDNGNPLASNDLEKSGSVNTRYRNEVYQLISDFDEVELKKSGYLWDDVKMTDHNGNWIVNYRNKKGEILGTYRTKHGKIQKLDEKGNIV
;
A
#
# COMPACT_ATOMS: atom_id res chain seq x y z
N HIS A 1 8.60 5.25 10.37
CA HIS A 1 7.55 4.31 9.98
C HIS A 1 7.78 3.98 8.53
N ASN A 2 8.12 2.74 8.22
CA ASN A 2 8.33 2.30 6.84
C ASN A 2 6.98 1.82 6.31
N TYR A 3 6.42 2.57 5.36
CA TYR A 3 5.13 2.25 4.77
C TYR A 3 5.31 1.10 3.78
N LYS A 4 4.73 -0.06 4.09
CA LYS A 4 4.78 -1.23 3.21
C LYS A 4 3.59 -1.24 2.26
N LEU A 5 3.88 -1.39 0.97
CA LEU A 5 2.88 -1.71 -0.05
C LEU A 5 2.53 -3.20 0.05
N VAL A 6 1.26 -3.48 0.36
CA VAL A 6 0.71 -4.84 0.52
C VAL A 6 -0.52 -4.99 -0.33
N ASP A 7 -0.89 -6.23 -0.63
CA ASP A 7 -2.17 -6.51 -1.24
C ASP A 7 -3.29 -6.18 -0.23
N PHE A 8 -4.43 -5.69 -0.72
CA PHE A 8 -5.52 -5.25 0.14
C PHE A 8 -6.86 -5.47 -0.53
N THR A 9 -7.90 -5.58 0.29
CA THR A 9 -9.28 -5.73 -0.17
C THR A 9 -10.09 -4.49 0.17
N LEU A 10 -10.74 -3.89 -0.83
CA LEU A 10 -11.84 -2.96 -0.63
C LEU A 10 -13.12 -3.75 -0.38
N VAL A 11 -13.68 -3.60 0.82
CA VAL A 11 -14.89 -4.31 1.24
C VAL A 11 -16.06 -3.36 1.20
N LYS A 12 -17.09 -3.70 0.43
CA LYS A 12 -18.28 -2.85 0.27
C LYS A 12 -19.01 -2.66 1.59
N VAL A 13 -19.26 -1.40 1.95
CA VAL A 13 -20.07 -1.03 3.10
C VAL A 13 -21.54 -1.27 2.76
N LYS A 14 -22.18 -2.17 3.50
CA LYS A 14 -23.58 -2.55 3.28
C LYS A 14 -24.57 -1.54 3.88
N GLN A 15 -24.15 -0.84 4.92
CA GLN A 15 -24.99 0.14 5.61
C GLN A 15 -25.09 1.41 4.77
N PRO A 16 -26.29 1.99 4.60
CA PRO A 16 -26.43 3.25 3.90
C PRO A 16 -25.75 4.37 4.71
N VAL A 17 -25.06 5.26 4.00
CA VAL A 17 -24.49 6.49 4.57
C VAL A 17 -25.49 7.62 4.37
N LYS A 18 -25.97 8.21 5.46
CA LYS A 18 -26.93 9.32 5.41
C LYS A 18 -26.29 10.54 4.77
N HIS A 19 -27.09 11.34 4.06
CA HIS A 19 -26.65 12.57 3.37
C HIS A 19 -25.53 12.41 2.35
N ALA A 20 -25.19 11.18 1.95
CA ALA A 20 -24.18 10.94 0.93
C ALA A 20 -24.66 11.40 -0.46
N PRO A 21 -23.74 11.82 -1.35
CA PRO A 21 -24.04 12.09 -2.74
C PRO A 21 -24.76 10.92 -3.41
N LYS A 22 -25.67 11.22 -4.33
CA LYS A 22 -26.42 10.19 -5.05
C LYS A 22 -25.47 9.19 -5.71
N HIS A 23 -25.82 7.92 -5.62
CA HIS A 23 -25.09 6.78 -6.18
C HIS A 23 -23.67 6.59 -5.64
N MET A 24 -23.29 7.23 -4.53
CA MET A 24 -22.00 6.99 -3.90
C MET A 24 -21.95 5.59 -3.29
N GLN A 25 -20.92 4.83 -3.67
CA GLN A 25 -20.59 3.54 -3.09
C GLN A 25 -19.47 3.71 -2.08
N PHE A 26 -19.60 3.07 -0.93
CA PHE A 26 -18.61 3.14 0.14
C PHE A 26 -17.91 1.80 0.33
N PHE A 27 -16.61 1.86 0.61
CA PHE A 27 -15.74 0.73 0.83
C PHE A 27 -14.86 0.97 2.06
N THR A 28 -14.62 -0.07 2.86
CA THR A 28 -13.55 -0.10 3.85
C THR A 28 -12.33 -0.84 3.30
N VAL A 29 -11.16 -0.63 3.91
CA VAL A 29 -9.92 -1.31 3.52
C VAL A 29 -9.62 -2.44 4.50
N TYR A 30 -9.45 -3.66 4.00
CA TYR A 30 -8.98 -4.81 4.77
C TYR A 30 -7.57 -5.21 4.28
N PRO A 31 -6.64 -5.56 5.19
CA PRO A 31 -6.77 -5.58 6.64
C PRO A 31 -6.66 -4.16 7.22
N ASP A 32 -7.42 -3.92 8.29
CA ASP A 32 -7.33 -2.67 9.03
C ASP A 32 -5.96 -2.59 9.73
N LYS A 33 -5.22 -1.51 9.50
CA LYS A 33 -3.89 -1.30 10.11
C LYS A 33 -3.93 -0.52 11.44
N SER A 34 -5.12 -0.21 11.93
CA SER A 34 -5.34 0.70 13.06
C SER A 34 -6.72 0.49 13.70
N THR A 35 -6.94 1.11 14.85
CA THR A 35 -8.27 1.23 15.50
C THR A 35 -9.26 2.08 14.72
N TYR A 36 -8.79 2.83 13.72
CA TYR A 36 -9.61 3.58 12.76
C TYR A 36 -9.67 2.83 11.44
N GLN A 37 -10.87 2.64 10.91
CA GLN A 37 -11.07 2.03 9.59
C GLN A 37 -11.00 3.11 8.51
N ALA A 38 -10.27 2.82 7.43
CA ALA A 38 -10.32 3.66 6.24
C ALA A 38 -11.69 3.53 5.57
N LEU A 39 -12.25 4.65 5.10
CA LEU A 39 -13.50 4.68 4.35
C LEU A 39 -13.27 5.43 3.04
N ILE A 40 -13.65 4.78 1.93
CA ILE A 40 -13.51 5.29 0.57
C ILE A 40 -14.91 5.38 -0.04
N GLY A 41 -15.33 6.57 -0.43
CA GLY A 41 -16.56 6.83 -1.16
C GLY A 41 -16.26 7.12 -2.62
N VAL A 42 -16.97 6.49 -3.57
CA VAL A 42 -16.79 6.75 -5.00
C VAL A 42 -18.13 6.85 -5.70
N ASN A 43 -18.31 7.88 -6.53
CA ASN A 43 -19.36 7.95 -7.54
C ASN A 43 -18.76 8.41 -8.88
N LYS A 44 -19.61 8.80 -9.85
CA LYS A 44 -19.15 9.23 -11.17
C LYS A 44 -18.39 10.58 -11.18
N ASP A 45 -18.57 11.40 -10.15
CA ASP A 45 -18.07 12.79 -10.13
C ASP A 45 -16.98 13.02 -9.05
N THR A 46 -17.01 12.25 -7.97
CA THR A 46 -16.25 12.51 -6.74
C THR A 46 -15.69 11.23 -6.13
N VAL A 47 -14.54 11.39 -5.47
CA VAL A 47 -13.97 10.41 -4.55
C VAL A 47 -13.80 11.04 -3.18
N TYR A 48 -14.21 10.32 -2.16
CA TYR A 48 -14.00 10.64 -0.75
C TYR A 48 -13.01 9.64 -0.15
N VAL A 49 -12.03 10.12 0.61
CA VAL A 49 -11.14 9.28 1.41
C VAL A 49 -11.07 9.84 2.82
N GLY A 50 -11.37 9.03 3.82
CA GLY A 50 -11.27 9.45 5.21
C GLY A 50 -11.21 8.30 6.19
N ARG A 51 -11.35 8.64 7.47
CA ARG A 51 -11.32 7.68 8.58
C ARG A 51 -12.68 7.60 9.26
N MET A 52 -13.04 6.40 9.69
CA MET A 52 -14.28 6.09 10.38
C MET A 52 -13.97 5.52 11.77
N GLN A 53 -14.72 5.98 12.77
CA GLN A 53 -14.85 5.31 14.06
C GLN A 53 -16.20 4.57 14.09
N LYS A 54 -16.27 3.44 14.79
CA LYS A 54 -17.52 2.68 14.95
C LYS A 54 -18.64 3.61 15.45
N GLY A 55 -19.74 3.71 14.69
CA GLY A 55 -20.84 4.64 14.97
C GLY A 55 -21.78 4.80 13.78
N THR A 56 -22.69 5.76 13.86
CA THR A 56 -23.62 6.09 12.77
C THR A 56 -22.88 6.72 11.58
N LEU A 57 -23.23 6.30 10.36
CA LEU A 57 -22.62 6.78 9.12
C LEU A 57 -23.43 7.96 8.56
N ASP A 58 -23.00 9.17 8.87
CA ASP A 58 -23.48 10.41 8.24
C ASP A 58 -22.38 11.05 7.40
N TYR A 59 -22.67 11.40 6.16
CA TYR A 59 -21.69 11.94 5.23
C TYR A 59 -21.15 13.30 5.68
N ASN A 60 -21.97 14.12 6.33
CA ASN A 60 -21.52 15.42 6.82
C ASN A 60 -20.45 15.26 7.91
N ASP A 61 -20.63 14.30 8.82
CA ASP A 61 -19.65 13.96 9.85
C ASP A 61 -18.37 13.34 9.28
N LEU A 62 -18.49 12.68 8.12
CA LEU A 62 -17.36 12.10 7.41
C LEU A 62 -16.51 13.18 6.73
N LEU A 63 -17.12 14.25 6.21
CA LEU A 63 -16.38 15.36 5.60
C LEU A 63 -15.40 16.02 6.57
N ASP A 64 -15.72 16.09 7.86
CA ASP A 64 -14.80 16.57 8.91
C ASP A 64 -13.61 15.65 9.18
N LYS A 65 -13.71 14.38 8.75
CA LYS A 65 -12.73 13.31 9.04
C LYS A 65 -12.06 12.77 7.78
N GLY A 66 -12.26 13.42 6.65
CA GLY A 66 -11.75 12.98 5.37
C GLY A 66 -11.58 14.13 4.40
N LYS A 67 -11.41 13.77 3.14
CA LYS A 67 -11.31 14.72 2.04
C LYS A 67 -12.10 14.19 0.86
N GLU A 68 -12.96 15.05 0.31
CA GLU A 68 -13.59 14.85 -0.98
C GLU A 68 -12.73 15.52 -2.06
N ALA A 69 -12.65 14.89 -3.23
CA ALA A 69 -11.98 15.40 -4.40
C ALA A 69 -12.77 15.05 -5.67
N SER A 70 -12.63 15.89 -6.70
CA SER A 70 -13.16 15.59 -8.03
C SER A 70 -12.49 14.34 -8.60
N LEU A 71 -13.29 13.40 -9.10
CA LEU A 71 -12.78 12.19 -9.74
C LEU A 71 -11.97 12.54 -11.01
N GLU A 72 -12.42 13.56 -11.74
CA GLU A 72 -11.73 14.04 -12.95
C GLU A 72 -10.34 14.60 -12.62
N GLU A 73 -10.23 15.40 -11.56
CA GLU A 73 -8.93 15.95 -11.12
C GLU A 73 -7.99 14.86 -10.64
N VAL A 74 -8.51 13.91 -9.85
CA VAL A 74 -7.74 12.75 -9.40
C VAL A 74 -7.24 11.93 -10.59
N TYR A 75 -8.09 11.69 -11.60
CA TYR A 75 -7.68 11.02 -12.82
C TYR A 75 -6.60 11.80 -13.57
N LYS A 76 -6.81 13.10 -13.84
CA LYS A 76 -5.84 13.94 -14.55
C LYS A 76 -4.47 13.98 -13.85
N HIS A 77 -4.45 14.00 -12.52
CA HIS A 77 -3.21 14.06 -11.76
C HIS A 77 -2.44 12.73 -11.76
N ASN A 78 -3.13 11.60 -11.95
CA ASN A 78 -2.56 10.26 -11.78
C ASN A 78 -2.52 9.42 -13.05
N LYS A 79 -3.20 9.78 -14.15
CA LYS A 79 -3.32 8.96 -15.37
C LYS A 79 -1.98 8.49 -15.96
N ASP A 80 -0.92 9.28 -15.78
CA ASP A 80 0.42 9.00 -16.31
C ASP A 80 1.36 8.38 -15.25
N ASN A 81 0.86 8.09 -14.05
CA ASN A 81 1.64 7.48 -12.97
C ASN A 81 1.95 6.02 -13.32
N LYS A 82 3.25 5.72 -13.52
CA LYS A 82 3.74 4.42 -13.96
C LYS A 82 3.48 3.31 -12.93
N ALA A 83 3.26 3.66 -11.66
CA ALA A 83 2.97 2.71 -10.60
C ALA A 83 1.53 2.20 -10.62
N LEU A 84 0.59 2.90 -11.28
CA LEU A 84 -0.84 2.55 -11.21
C LEU A 84 -1.15 1.09 -11.58
N PRO A 85 -0.61 0.51 -12.67
CA PRO A 85 -0.87 -0.89 -12.99
C PRO A 85 -0.44 -1.86 -11.89
N GLU A 86 0.73 -1.62 -11.27
CA GLU A 86 1.21 -2.41 -10.14
C GLU A 86 0.34 -2.20 -8.89
N LEU A 87 -0.05 -0.96 -8.59
CA LEU A 87 -0.88 -0.66 -7.41
C LEU A 87 -2.29 -1.25 -7.54
N ILE A 88 -2.86 -1.23 -8.75
CA ILE A 88 -4.18 -1.79 -9.03
C ILE A 88 -4.16 -3.32 -8.91
N SER A 89 -3.09 -4.00 -9.34
CA SER A 89 -3.01 -5.47 -9.25
C SER A 89 -2.98 -6.00 -7.81
N LYS A 90 -2.66 -5.13 -6.85
CA LYS A 90 -2.68 -5.40 -5.40
C LYS A 90 -4.03 -5.18 -4.75
N MET A 91 -4.99 -4.60 -5.48
CA MET A 91 -6.31 -4.27 -4.97
C MET A 91 -7.33 -5.32 -5.39
N HIS A 92 -8.08 -5.82 -4.42
CA HIS A 92 -9.25 -6.66 -4.64
C HIS A 92 -10.52 -5.96 -4.16
N ILE A 93 -11.67 -6.21 -4.80
CA ILE A 93 -12.96 -5.65 -4.37
C ILE A 93 -13.88 -6.80 -3.98
N SER A 94 -14.47 -6.73 -2.79
CA SER A 94 -15.37 -7.75 -2.25
C SER A 94 -16.63 -7.15 -1.64
N ASN A 95 -17.73 -7.92 -1.63
CA ASN A 95 -18.98 -7.57 -0.95
C ASN A 95 -19.03 -8.00 0.52
N SER A 96 -18.05 -8.78 0.97
CA SER A 96 -17.92 -9.28 2.33
C SER A 96 -16.47 -9.22 2.79
N LEU A 97 -16.29 -9.14 4.11
CA LEU A 97 -14.97 -9.36 4.70
C LEU A 97 -14.44 -10.73 4.27
N PRO A 98 -13.12 -10.89 4.06
CA PRO A 98 -12.53 -12.20 3.85
C PRO A 98 -12.88 -13.12 5.02
N ASP A 99 -13.51 -14.27 4.75
CA ASP A 99 -13.87 -15.25 5.77
C ASP A 99 -12.59 -15.94 6.28
N SER A 100 -12.13 -15.58 7.47
CA SER A 100 -10.98 -16.21 8.14
C SER A 100 -11.20 -17.68 8.51
N ALA A 101 -12.42 -18.21 8.33
CA ALA A 101 -12.77 -19.60 8.64
C ALA A 101 -12.66 -20.56 7.44
N ASN A 102 -12.64 -20.03 6.21
CA ASN A 102 -12.45 -20.81 4.97
C ASN A 102 -11.09 -20.47 4.33
N ASP A 103 -10.05 -20.44 5.17
CA ASP A 103 -8.66 -20.07 4.87
C ASP A 103 -7.90 -21.12 4.03
N ASN A 104 -8.60 -21.93 3.22
CA ASN A 104 -7.99 -22.86 2.27
C ASN A 104 -7.43 -22.11 1.05
N GLY A 105 -6.39 -21.30 1.28
CA GLY A 105 -5.62 -20.64 0.22
C GLY A 105 -6.14 -19.27 -0.21
N ASN A 106 -6.77 -18.49 0.68
CA ASN A 106 -7.06 -17.09 0.39
C ASN A 106 -5.80 -16.23 0.64
N PRO A 107 -5.07 -15.77 -0.40
CA PRO A 107 -3.82 -15.02 -0.25
C PRO A 107 -3.99 -13.65 0.43
N LEU A 108 -5.23 -13.24 0.70
CA LEU A 108 -5.59 -11.93 1.26
C LEU A 108 -6.01 -11.99 2.74
N ALA A 109 -5.88 -13.14 3.42
CA ALA A 109 -6.05 -13.20 4.87
C ALA A 109 -5.00 -12.32 5.57
N SER A 110 -5.35 -11.63 6.67
CA SER A 110 -4.39 -10.78 7.43
C SER A 110 -3.06 -11.49 7.70
N ASN A 111 -3.11 -12.78 8.01
CA ASN A 111 -1.94 -13.60 8.30
C ASN A 111 -1.04 -13.82 7.08
N ASP A 112 -1.58 -13.80 5.86
CA ASP A 112 -0.81 -14.00 4.62
C ASP A 112 -0.36 -12.67 4.01
N LEU A 113 -1.10 -11.58 4.27
CA LEU A 113 -0.70 -10.21 3.93
C LEU A 113 0.46 -9.69 4.79
N GLU A 114 0.54 -10.07 6.07
CA GLU A 114 1.72 -9.82 6.90
C GLU A 114 2.93 -10.68 6.49
N LYS A 115 2.69 -11.96 6.12
CA LYS A 115 3.73 -12.88 5.62
C LYS A 115 4.29 -12.52 4.24
N SER A 116 3.64 -11.65 3.47
CA SER A 116 4.20 -11.11 2.22
C SER A 116 5.52 -10.33 2.43
N GLY A 117 5.90 -10.09 3.68
CA GLY A 117 7.23 -9.65 4.09
C GLY A 117 8.08 -10.87 4.34
N SER A 118 8.77 -11.31 3.31
CA SER A 118 9.54 -12.55 3.21
C SER A 118 10.63 -12.76 4.28
N VAL A 119 10.83 -11.80 5.21
CA VAL A 119 11.89 -11.83 6.22
C VAL A 119 11.45 -11.18 7.54
N ASN A 120 12.00 -11.65 8.65
CA ASN A 120 11.70 -11.09 9.97
C ASN A 120 12.20 -9.63 10.10
N THR A 121 11.62 -8.89 11.05
CA THR A 121 11.94 -7.46 11.29
C THR A 121 13.43 -7.20 11.53
N ARG A 122 14.14 -8.14 12.15
CA ARG A 122 15.58 -8.00 12.43
C ARG A 122 16.39 -8.00 11.14
N TYR A 123 16.20 -9.00 10.29
CA TYR A 123 16.92 -9.12 9.01
C TYR A 123 16.62 -7.93 8.09
N ARG A 124 15.36 -7.47 8.07
CA ARG A 124 15.01 -6.24 7.33
C ARG A 124 15.81 -5.03 7.79
N ASN A 125 15.94 -4.83 9.10
CA ASN A 125 16.71 -3.72 9.65
C ASN A 125 18.20 -3.85 9.32
N GLU A 126 18.75 -5.06 9.30
CA GLU A 126 20.13 -5.33 8.89
C GLU A 126 20.34 -4.96 7.41
N VAL A 127 19.44 -5.35 6.50
CA VAL A 127 19.50 -4.96 5.07
C VAL A 127 19.41 -3.44 4.90
N TYR A 128 18.51 -2.78 5.63
CA TYR A 128 18.41 -1.34 5.61
C TYR A 128 19.67 -0.63 6.15
N GLN A 129 20.33 -1.19 7.15
CA GLN A 129 21.62 -0.66 7.60
C GLN A 129 22.68 -0.80 6.50
N LEU A 130 22.78 -1.97 5.86
CA LEU A 130 23.71 -2.21 4.75
C LEU A 130 23.53 -1.21 3.60
N ILE A 131 22.28 -0.88 3.25
CA ILE A 131 21.99 0.13 2.22
C ILE A 131 22.43 1.53 2.68
N SER A 132 22.17 1.87 3.96
CA SER A 132 22.55 3.17 4.52
C SER A 132 24.07 3.35 4.51
N ASP A 133 24.81 2.29 4.86
CA ASP A 133 26.27 2.28 4.87
C ASP A 133 26.82 2.34 3.44
N PHE A 134 26.18 1.67 2.47
CA PHE A 134 26.59 1.66 1.07
C PHE A 134 26.45 3.04 0.39
N ASP A 135 25.37 3.75 0.67
CA ASP A 135 25.10 5.08 0.08
C ASP A 135 25.54 6.25 0.97
N GLU A 136 26.10 5.97 2.15
CA GLU A 136 26.45 6.96 3.19
C GLU A 136 25.29 7.91 3.58
N VAL A 137 24.05 7.42 3.46
CA VAL A 137 22.84 8.19 3.74
C VAL A 137 21.91 7.39 4.64
N GLU A 138 21.48 7.99 5.75
CA GLU A 138 20.41 7.42 6.56
C GLU A 138 19.12 7.28 5.75
N LEU A 139 18.60 6.06 5.63
CA LEU A 139 17.36 5.78 4.89
C LEU A 139 16.18 6.67 5.29
N LYS A 140 16.07 7.02 6.58
CA LYS A 140 15.00 7.90 7.08
C LYS A 140 15.08 9.33 6.53
N LYS A 141 16.28 9.78 6.13
CA LYS A 141 16.54 11.10 5.55
C LYS A 141 16.45 11.09 4.01
N SER A 142 16.38 9.91 3.38
CA SER A 142 16.33 9.77 1.91
C SER A 142 15.07 10.36 1.27
N GLY A 143 13.97 10.49 2.01
CA GLY A 143 12.70 10.97 1.47
C GLY A 143 11.95 9.98 0.56
N TYR A 144 12.50 8.77 0.37
CA TYR A 144 11.88 7.71 -0.42
C TYR A 144 10.87 6.88 0.36
N LEU A 145 9.93 6.27 -0.37
CA LEU A 145 9.16 5.13 0.11
C LEU A 145 9.98 3.86 -0.16
N TRP A 146 10.02 2.94 0.80
CA TRP A 146 10.83 1.72 0.70
C TRP A 146 9.93 0.49 0.69
N ASP A 147 10.14 -0.39 -0.29
CA ASP A 147 9.51 -1.70 -0.31
C ASP A 147 10.07 -2.58 0.82
N ASP A 148 9.33 -3.64 1.15
CA ASP A 148 9.83 -4.67 2.07
C ASP A 148 10.98 -5.44 1.43
N VAL A 149 11.83 -6.01 2.27
CA VAL A 149 12.98 -6.81 1.83
C VAL A 149 12.50 -8.16 1.33
N LYS A 150 12.89 -8.49 0.09
CA LYS A 150 12.61 -9.79 -0.51
C LYS A 150 13.87 -10.62 -0.63
N MET A 151 13.86 -11.83 -0.06
CA MET A 151 14.91 -12.80 -0.36
C MET A 151 14.69 -13.37 -1.76
N THR A 152 15.76 -13.42 -2.54
CA THR A 152 15.73 -13.96 -3.90
C THR A 152 16.21 -15.40 -3.97
N ASP A 153 16.94 -15.88 -2.95
CA ASP A 153 17.39 -17.26 -2.82
C ASP A 153 17.71 -17.63 -1.35
N HIS A 154 18.05 -18.89 -1.13
CA HIS A 154 18.47 -19.42 0.17
C HIS A 154 19.89 -19.01 0.60
N ASN A 155 20.66 -18.36 -0.28
CA ASN A 155 22.03 -17.93 -0.01
C ASN A 155 22.09 -16.55 0.66
N GLY A 156 20.94 -16.01 1.07
CA GLY A 156 20.85 -14.70 1.69
C GLY A 156 20.85 -13.55 0.69
N ASN A 157 20.68 -13.82 -0.62
CA ASN A 157 20.52 -12.72 -1.56
C ASN A 157 19.15 -12.06 -1.39
N TRP A 158 19.14 -10.73 -1.49
CA TRP A 158 17.94 -9.93 -1.27
C TRP A 158 17.78 -8.84 -2.32
N ILE A 159 16.56 -8.31 -2.41
CA ILE A 159 16.17 -7.18 -3.27
C ILE A 159 15.23 -6.24 -2.52
N VAL A 160 15.40 -4.93 -2.74
CA VAL A 160 14.60 -3.85 -2.15
C VAL A 160 14.44 -2.73 -3.18
N ASN A 161 13.21 -2.28 -3.42
CA ASN A 161 12.97 -1.08 -4.24
C ASN A 161 12.83 0.15 -3.36
N TYR A 162 13.25 1.30 -3.90
CA TYR A 162 12.91 2.61 -3.38
C TYR A 162 12.09 3.39 -4.41
N ARG A 163 11.13 4.16 -3.91
CA ARG A 163 10.07 4.79 -4.70
C ARG A 163 9.92 6.26 -4.37
N ASN A 164 9.35 7.01 -5.30
CA ASN A 164 8.92 8.38 -5.06
C ASN A 164 7.59 8.40 -4.25
N LYS A 165 7.13 9.61 -3.88
CA LYS A 165 5.88 9.80 -3.13
C LYS A 165 4.61 9.37 -3.90
N LYS A 166 4.69 9.20 -5.22
CA LYS A 166 3.61 8.69 -6.07
C LYS A 166 3.61 7.16 -6.19
N GLY A 167 4.58 6.48 -5.58
CA GLY A 167 4.72 5.02 -5.60
C GLY A 167 5.52 4.48 -6.79
N GLU A 168 6.08 5.34 -7.64
CA GLU A 168 6.89 4.91 -8.79
C GLU A 168 8.28 4.48 -8.33
N ILE A 169 8.75 3.34 -8.84
CA ILE A 169 10.09 2.82 -8.55
C ILE A 169 11.12 3.75 -9.18
N LEU A 170 12.03 4.26 -8.35
CA LEU A 170 13.16 5.07 -8.79
C LEU A 170 14.42 4.22 -8.99
N GLY A 171 14.50 3.11 -8.26
CA GLY A 171 15.56 2.13 -8.42
C GLY A 171 15.47 1.02 -7.39
N THR A 172 16.49 0.17 -7.43
CA THR A 172 16.49 -1.09 -6.68
C THR A 172 17.87 -1.37 -6.11
N TYR A 173 17.94 -1.77 -4.84
CA TYR A 173 19.12 -2.39 -4.26
C TYR A 173 18.94 -3.90 -4.29
N ARG A 174 20.00 -4.61 -4.63
CA ARG A 174 20.04 -6.07 -4.49
C ARG A 174 21.41 -6.54 -4.07
N THR A 175 21.51 -7.76 -3.58
CA THR A 175 22.80 -8.46 -3.53
C THR A 175 22.93 -9.46 -4.66
N LYS A 176 24.12 -9.52 -5.25
CA LYS A 176 24.49 -10.54 -6.23
C LYS A 176 25.93 -10.96 -5.96
N HIS A 177 26.14 -12.27 -5.75
CA HIS A 177 27.44 -12.83 -5.40
C HIS A 177 28.08 -12.16 -4.16
N GLY A 178 27.27 -11.90 -3.13
CA GLY A 178 27.74 -11.29 -1.87
C GLY A 178 28.06 -9.79 -1.94
N LYS A 179 27.82 -9.12 -3.07
CA LYS A 179 28.01 -7.67 -3.22
C LYS A 179 26.69 -6.96 -3.41
N ILE A 180 26.55 -5.79 -2.78
CA ILE A 180 25.42 -4.89 -2.99
C ILE A 180 25.56 -4.22 -4.35
N GLN A 181 24.45 -4.12 -5.08
CA GLN A 181 24.31 -3.41 -6.35
C GLN A 181 23.13 -2.46 -6.25
N LYS A 182 23.32 -1.23 -6.71
CA LYS A 182 22.24 -0.27 -6.93
C LYS A 182 21.89 -0.27 -8.42
N LEU A 183 20.59 -0.29 -8.71
CA LEU A 183 20.03 -0.29 -10.06
C LEU A 183 19.15 0.94 -10.25
N ASP A 184 19.15 1.49 -11.47
CA ASP A 184 18.19 2.51 -11.91
C ASP A 184 16.77 1.94 -12.13
N GLU A 185 15.81 2.79 -12.50
CA GLU A 185 14.42 2.40 -12.80
C GLU A 185 14.29 1.37 -13.94
N LYS A 186 15.33 1.21 -14.78
CA LYS A 186 15.38 0.28 -15.92
C LYS A 186 16.13 -1.02 -15.59
N GLY A 187 16.70 -1.12 -14.39
CA GLY A 187 17.47 -2.29 -13.94
C GLY A 187 18.96 -2.26 -14.32
N ASN A 188 19.49 -1.12 -14.76
CA ASN A 188 20.93 -0.96 -15.04
C ASN A 188 21.68 -0.59 -13.76
N ILE A 189 22.92 -1.07 -13.61
CA ILE A 189 23.76 -0.75 -12.45
C ILE A 189 24.19 0.72 -12.50
N VAL A 190 24.14 1.40 -11.35
CA VAL A 190 24.56 2.79 -11.14
C VAL A 190 25.57 2.93 -10.02
#